data_AF-A0A3M1AHB3-F1
#
_entry.id   AF-A0A3M1AHB3-F1
#
_cell.length_a   1.000
_cell.length_b   1.000
_cell.length_c   1.000
_cell.angle_alpha   90.00
_cell.angle_beta   90.00
_cell.angle_gamma   90.00
#
_symmetry.space_group_name_H-M   'P 1'
#
loop_
_entity.id
_entity.type
_entity.pdbx_description
1 polymer ?
#
loop_
_entity_poly.entity_id
_entity_poly.type
_entity_poly.pdbx_seq_one_letter_code
_entity_poly.pdbx_strand_id
1 'polypeptide(L)'
;EEEPPATMPGVIARITLDTEFWPAFGYDGDVNVIVTSRNIFRPLKLDKGRNIGLYMPEDQLILSGFAWEDNKKQLAQKAYLMYQPRGRGHVLAFAEDPNFRAFCDGLNILFLNGVFFGPGH
;
A
#
# COMPACT_ATOMS: atom_id res chain seq x y z
N GLU A 1 -2.67 -16.83 -22.88
CA GLU A 1 -3.26 -15.76 -22.06
C GLU A 1 -2.93 -16.07 -20.61
N GLU A 2 -2.29 -15.14 -19.89
CA GLU A 2 -2.14 -15.29 -18.43
C GLU A 2 -3.48 -14.91 -17.80
N GLU A 3 -4.07 -15.83 -17.03
CA GLU A 3 -5.26 -15.52 -16.25
C GLU A 3 -4.92 -14.45 -15.20
N PRO A 4 -5.80 -13.45 -14.99
CA PRO A 4 -5.58 -12.44 -13.98
C PRO A 4 -5.59 -13.07 -12.58
N PRO A 5 -4.87 -12.49 -11.60
CA PRO A 5 -4.88 -12.98 -10.23
C PRO A 5 -6.31 -13.11 -9.68
N ALA A 6 -6.54 -14.14 -8.88
CA ALA A 6 -7.82 -14.33 -8.21
C ALA A 6 -8.09 -13.15 -7.26
N THR A 7 -9.34 -12.68 -7.20
CA THR A 7 -9.70 -11.60 -6.26
C THR A 7 -9.68 -12.13 -4.82
N MET A 8 -9.08 -11.37 -3.91
CA MET A 8 -9.07 -11.71 -2.48
C MET A 8 -10.45 -11.40 -1.88
N PRO A 9 -11.08 -12.34 -1.14
CA PRO A 9 -12.42 -12.13 -0.58
C PRO A 9 -12.45 -11.15 0.62
N GLY A 10 -11.27 -10.75 1.11
CA GLY A 10 -11.10 -9.91 2.30
C GLY A 10 -10.04 -10.50 3.21
N VAL A 11 -8.88 -9.86 3.25
CA VAL A 11 -7.77 -10.28 4.11
C VAL A 11 -7.12 -9.06 4.75
N ILE A 12 -6.75 -9.20 6.02
CA ILE A 12 -5.99 -8.18 6.74
C ILE A 12 -4.52 -8.51 6.53
N ALA A 13 -3.83 -7.63 5.81
CA ALA A 13 -2.42 -7.76 5.49
C ALA A 13 -1.58 -6.69 6.18
N ARG A 14 -0.31 -6.97 6.42
CA ARG A 14 0.65 -6.00 6.95
C ARG A 14 1.42 -5.33 5.82
N ILE A 15 1.65 -4.04 5.95
CA ILE A 15 2.55 -3.28 5.09
C ILE A 15 3.61 -2.60 5.95
N THR A 16 4.83 -2.51 5.42
CA THR A 16 5.86 -1.62 5.95
C THR A 16 5.77 -0.26 5.27
N LEU A 17 6.07 0.79 6.04
CA LEU A 17 6.05 2.18 5.63
C LEU A 17 7.46 2.78 5.69
N ASP A 18 7.77 3.60 4.70
CA ASP A 18 8.94 4.47 4.65
C ASP A 18 8.64 5.78 5.39
N THR A 19 8.86 5.78 6.70
CA THR A 19 8.51 6.86 7.62
C THR A 19 9.40 8.11 7.47
N GLU A 20 10.47 8.02 6.69
CA GLU A 20 11.33 9.17 6.37
C GLU A 20 10.70 10.10 5.32
N PHE A 21 9.59 9.69 4.70
CA PHE A 21 8.92 10.48 3.68
C PHE A 21 7.56 11.00 4.15
N TRP A 22 7.23 12.22 3.73
CA TRP A 22 6.07 12.98 4.23
C TRP A 22 4.70 12.28 4.17
N PRO A 23 4.39 11.39 3.22
CA PRO A 23 3.11 10.69 3.22
C PRO A 23 2.97 9.73 4.41
N ALA A 24 4.07 9.27 4.99
CA ALA A 24 4.11 8.35 6.13
C ALA A 24 4.57 9.01 7.44
N PHE A 25 4.50 10.35 7.55
CA PHE A 25 4.73 11.01 8.84
C PHE A 25 3.65 10.64 9.86
N GLY A 26 4.07 10.44 11.11
CA GLY A 26 3.20 10.02 12.22
C GLY A 26 3.04 8.51 12.38
N TYR A 27 3.78 7.70 11.61
CA TYR A 27 3.80 6.24 11.73
C TYR A 27 5.13 5.74 12.29
N ASP A 28 5.09 4.58 12.95
CA ASP A 28 6.26 3.94 13.58
C ASP A 28 6.94 2.85 12.73
N GLY A 29 6.36 2.48 11.58
CA GLY A 29 7.02 1.63 10.59
C GLY A 29 6.13 0.60 9.88
N ASP A 30 5.07 0.10 10.50
CA ASP A 30 4.14 -0.82 9.85
C ASP A 30 2.68 -0.55 10.21
N VAL A 31 1.79 -0.89 9.28
CA VAL A 31 0.33 -0.75 9.46
C VAL A 31 -0.41 -1.91 8.81
N ASN A 32 -1.68 -2.04 9.17
CA ASN A 32 -2.56 -3.09 8.67
C ASN A 32 -3.50 -2.53 7.62
N VAL A 33 -3.72 -3.29 6.56
CA VAL A 33 -4.60 -2.94 5.44
C VAL A 33 -5.59 -4.05 5.17
N ILE A 34 -6.79 -3.68 4.74
CA ILE A 34 -7.75 -4.65 4.21
C ILE A 34 -7.55 -4.75 2.69
N VAL A 35 -7.36 -5.98 2.22
CA VAL A 35 -7.19 -6.28 0.79
C VAL A 35 -8.43 -7.02 0.32
N THR A 36 -9.18 -6.38 -0.58
CA THR A 36 -10.43 -6.92 -1.14
C THR A 36 -10.41 -7.00 -2.67
N SER A 37 -9.25 -6.73 -3.26
CA SER A 37 -9.07 -6.62 -4.70
C SER A 37 -8.17 -7.72 -5.27
N ARG A 38 -7.83 -7.59 -6.55
CA ARG A 38 -6.78 -8.35 -7.26
C ARG A 38 -5.61 -7.45 -7.67
N ASN A 39 -5.51 -6.25 -7.07
CA ASN A 39 -4.53 -5.24 -7.44
C ASN A 39 -3.16 -5.63 -6.91
N ILE A 40 -2.26 -6.02 -7.81
CA ILE A 40 -0.90 -6.43 -7.47
C ILE A 40 0.06 -5.56 -8.30
N PHE A 41 0.61 -4.53 -7.68
CA PHE A 41 1.50 -3.58 -8.35
C PHE A 41 2.97 -3.89 -8.07
N ARG A 42 3.76 -3.95 -9.15
CA ARG A 42 5.21 -4.04 -9.02
C ARG A 42 5.74 -2.75 -8.39
N PRO A 43 6.68 -2.83 -7.42
CA PRO A 43 7.35 -1.65 -6.90
C PRO A 43 7.95 -0.81 -8.02
N LEU A 44 7.82 0.51 -7.88
CA LEU A 44 8.47 1.47 -8.75
C LEU A 44 9.98 1.29 -8.70
N LYS A 45 10.64 1.47 -9.84
CA LYS A 45 12.09 1.59 -9.91
C LYS A 45 12.52 2.92 -9.28
N LEU A 46 13.75 2.96 -8.75
CA LEU A 46 14.32 4.14 -8.09
C LEU A 46 14.33 5.40 -8.98
N ASP A 47 14.43 5.24 -10.31
CA ASP A 47 14.41 6.35 -11.26
C ASP A 47 12.99 6.87 -11.60
N LYS A 48 11.94 6.16 -11.16
CA LYS A 48 10.54 6.49 -11.48
C LYS A 48 9.77 7.09 -10.31
N GLY A 49 10.21 6.88 -9.08
CA GLY A 49 9.51 7.36 -7.89
C GLY A 49 9.95 6.64 -6.63
N ARG A 50 9.12 6.72 -5.60
CA ARG A 50 9.37 6.13 -4.28
C ARG A 50 8.24 5.19 -3.91
N ASN A 51 8.58 4.02 -3.38
CA ASN A 51 7.60 3.10 -2.79
C ASN A 51 7.56 3.40 -1.29
N ILE A 52 6.46 4.00 -0.84
CA ILE A 52 6.30 4.41 0.56
C ILE A 52 5.72 3.27 1.37
N GLY A 53 4.80 2.51 0.80
CA GLY A 53 4.20 1.35 1.43
C GLY A 53 4.48 0.09 0.63
N LEU A 54 5.05 -0.93 1.26
CA LEU A 54 5.24 -2.25 0.67
C LEU A 54 4.52 -3.31 1.52
N TYR A 55 3.87 -4.26 0.88
CA TYR A 55 3.38 -5.46 1.56
C TYR A 55 4.54 -6.23 2.19
N MET A 56 4.33 -6.75 3.40
CA MET A 56 5.35 -7.54 4.09
C MET A 56 5.71 -8.83 3.33
N PRO A 57 6.86 -9.47 3.65
CA PRO A 57 7.20 -10.78 3.12
C PRO A 57 6.15 -11.84 3.47
N GLU A 58 6.10 -12.91 2.68
CA GLU A 58 5.02 -13.93 2.71
C GLU A 58 4.76 -14.53 4.10
N ASP A 59 5.80 -14.75 4.90
CA ASP A 59 5.73 -15.29 6.26
C ASP A 59 5.02 -14.35 7.26
N GLN A 60 5.02 -13.05 6.99
CA GLN A 60 4.48 -12.00 7.85
C GLN A 60 3.31 -11.23 7.22
N LEU A 61 2.97 -11.54 5.97
CA LEU A 61 2.03 -10.77 5.16
C LEU A 61 0.61 -10.79 5.73
N ILE A 62 0.10 -11.95 6.14
CA ILE A 62 -1.31 -12.16 6.47
C ILE A 62 -1.51 -12.22 7.98
N LEU A 63 -2.31 -11.30 8.52
CA LEU A 63 -2.73 -11.32 9.92
C LEU A 63 -4.00 -12.12 10.14
N SER A 64 -4.98 -11.96 9.26
CA SER A 64 -6.29 -12.60 9.40
C SER A 64 -7.04 -12.61 8.08
N GLY A 65 -7.99 -13.53 7.93
CA GLY A 65 -8.78 -13.73 6.71
C GLY A 65 -8.25 -14.86 5.84
N PHE A 66 -8.75 -14.93 4.61
CA PHE A 66 -8.40 -16.00 3.67
C PHE A 66 -7.71 -15.41 2.44
N ALA A 67 -6.54 -15.96 2.12
CA ALA A 67 -5.80 -15.67 0.90
C ALA A 67 -5.42 -16.98 0.21
N TRP A 68 -5.57 -17.04 -1.11
CA TRP A 68 -5.02 -18.12 -1.92
C TRP A 68 -3.49 -18.09 -1.83
N GLU A 69 -2.84 -19.25 -1.81
CA GLU A 69 -1.38 -19.36 -1.74
C GLU A 69 -0.68 -18.57 -2.85
N ASP A 70 -1.21 -18.63 -4.08
CA ASP A 70 -0.65 -17.87 -5.20
C ASP A 70 -0.81 -16.36 -5.02
N ASN A 71 -1.94 -15.90 -4.49
CA ASN A 71 -2.14 -14.48 -4.19
C ASN A 71 -1.18 -14.01 -3.09
N LYS A 72 -0.98 -14.83 -2.06
CA LYS A 72 -0.07 -14.53 -0.95
C LYS A 72 1.36 -14.34 -1.45
N LYS A 73 1.83 -15.25 -2.31
CA LYS A 73 3.14 -15.17 -2.98
C LYS A 73 3.26 -13.97 -3.91
N GLN A 74 2.22 -13.71 -4.70
CA GLN A 74 2.24 -12.60 -5.66
C GLN A 74 2.16 -11.24 -4.98
N LEU A 75 1.47 -11.10 -3.85
CA LEU A 75 1.30 -9.85 -3.12
C LEU A 75 2.50 -9.51 -2.24
N ALA A 76 3.25 -10.50 -1.77
CA ALA A 76 4.44 -10.29 -0.95
C ALA A 76 5.42 -9.30 -1.61
N GLN A 77 5.88 -8.32 -0.82
CA GLN A 77 6.82 -7.27 -1.25
C GLN A 77 6.34 -6.43 -2.45
N LYS A 78 5.03 -6.38 -2.71
CA LYS A 78 4.45 -5.50 -3.73
C LYS A 78 4.11 -4.13 -3.18
N ALA A 79 3.91 -3.19 -4.09
CA ALA A 79 3.63 -1.82 -3.71
C ALA A 79 2.18 -1.64 -3.26
N TYR A 80 2.02 -1.05 -2.08
CA TYR A 80 0.76 -0.56 -1.55
C TYR A 80 0.60 0.94 -1.80
N LEU A 81 1.58 1.74 -1.38
CA LEU A 81 1.59 3.20 -1.55
C LEU A 81 2.81 3.64 -2.35
N MET A 82 2.55 4.27 -3.48
CA MET A 82 3.57 4.74 -4.42
C MET A 82 3.50 6.25 -4.55
N TYR A 83 4.66 6.88 -4.73
CA TYR A 83 4.80 8.30 -4.98
C TYR A 83 5.58 8.58 -6.25
N GLN A 84 5.08 9.52 -7.05
CA GLN A 84 5.81 10.10 -8.18
C GLN A 84 5.64 11.62 -8.24
N PRO A 85 6.72 12.39 -8.44
CA PRO A 85 6.60 13.79 -8.81
C PRO A 85 6.10 13.90 -10.26
N ARG A 86 5.17 14.82 -10.52
CA ARG A 86 4.64 15.10 -11.85
C ARG A 86 4.51 16.60 -12.08
N GLY A 87 5.43 17.14 -12.87
CA GLY A 87 5.47 18.58 -13.13
C GLY A 87 5.71 19.36 -11.82
N ARG A 88 4.73 20.19 -11.43
CA ARG A 88 4.76 21.00 -10.21
C ARG A 88 3.98 20.38 -9.04
N GLY A 89 3.60 19.11 -9.13
CA GLY A 89 2.82 18.45 -8.10
C GLY A 89 3.21 17.00 -7.91
N HIS A 90 2.37 16.29 -7.17
CA HIS A 90 2.63 14.95 -6.66
C HIS A 90 1.51 14.00 -7.03
N VAL A 91 1.87 12.76 -7.33
CA VAL A 91 0.92 11.66 -7.51
C VAL A 91 1.18 10.64 -6.41
N LEU A 92 0.17 10.41 -5.58
CA LEU A 92 0.11 9.29 -4.65
C LEU A 92 -0.86 8.25 -5.18
N ALA A 93 -0.42 7.01 -5.27
CA ALA A 93 -1.24 5.89 -5.71
C ALA A 93 -1.31 4.83 -4.62
N PHE A 94 -2.54 4.50 -4.22
CA PHE A 94 -2.85 3.47 -3.23
C PHE A 94 -3.39 2.22 -3.95
N ALA A 95 -2.94 1.04 -3.52
CA ALA A 95 -3.39 -0.23 -4.09
C ALA A 95 -4.81 -0.62 -3.66
N GLU A 96 -5.17 -0.24 -2.43
CA GLU A 96 -6.50 -0.39 -1.83
C GLU A 96 -6.98 0.99 -1.35
N ASP A 97 -8.27 1.09 -1.00
CA ASP A 97 -8.82 2.31 -0.41
C ASP A 97 -8.34 2.47 1.06
N PRO A 98 -7.50 3.47 1.38
CA PRO A 98 -7.03 3.69 2.75
C PRO A 98 -8.14 4.15 3.71
N ASN A 99 -9.30 4.55 3.18
CA ASN A 99 -10.45 5.01 3.97
C ASN A 99 -11.56 3.98 4.04
N PHE A 100 -11.33 2.73 3.60
CA PHE A 100 -12.37 1.70 3.54
C PHE A 100 -13.08 1.53 4.89
N ARG A 101 -14.29 2.10 4.99
CA ARG A 101 -15.18 2.07 6.16
C ARG A 101 -14.51 2.45 7.49
N ALA A 102 -13.41 3.21 7.45
CA ALA A 102 -12.55 3.48 8.61
C ALA A 102 -12.16 2.21 9.41
N PHE A 103 -12.01 1.07 8.71
CA PHE A 103 -11.82 -0.23 9.35
C PHE A 103 -10.42 -0.40 9.95
N CYS A 104 -9.40 0.02 9.21
CA CYS A 104 -8.02 -0.01 9.67
C CYS A 104 -7.67 1.35 10.26
N ASP A 105 -7.57 1.40 11.59
CA ASP A 105 -7.19 2.62 12.29
C ASP A 105 -5.83 3.14 11.80
N GLY A 106 -5.73 4.45 11.71
CA GLY A 106 -4.54 5.13 11.22
C GLY A 106 -4.39 5.18 9.71
N LEU A 107 -4.97 4.33 8.86
CA LEU A 107 -4.71 4.39 7.39
C LEU A 107 -5.19 5.69 6.73
N ASN A 108 -6.25 6.29 7.27
CA ASN A 108 -6.75 7.59 6.84
C ASN A 108 -5.69 8.70 6.98
N ILE A 109 -4.74 8.58 7.91
CA ILE A 109 -3.65 9.56 8.08
C ILE A 109 -2.74 9.57 6.84
N LEU A 110 -2.45 8.43 6.17
CA LEU A 110 -1.69 8.41 4.91
C LEU A 110 -2.36 9.27 3.83
N PHE A 111 -3.69 9.14 3.72
CA PHE A 111 -4.47 9.94 2.78
C PHE A 111 -4.46 11.43 3.17
N LEU A 112 -4.67 11.75 4.45
CA LEU A 112 -4.66 13.13 4.94
C LEU A 112 -3.29 13.78 4.79
N ASN A 113 -2.19 13.06 5.02
CA ASN A 113 -0.83 13.52 4.74
C ASN A 113 -0.69 13.89 3.26
N GLY A 114 -1.24 13.08 2.36
CA GLY A 114 -1.44 13.38 0.94
C GLY A 114 -2.03 14.76 0.66
N VAL A 115 -3.12 15.07 1.36
CA VAL A 115 -3.89 16.31 1.18
C VAL A 115 -3.20 17.52 1.79
N PHE A 116 -2.66 17.37 3.01
CA PHE A 116 -2.14 18.50 3.79
C PHE A 116 -0.67 18.81 3.50
N PHE A 117 0.17 17.80 3.30
CA PHE A 117 1.60 18.00 3.05
C PHE A 117 1.94 18.03 1.56
N GLY A 118 1.11 17.41 0.71
CA GLY A 118 1.32 17.39 -0.74
C GLY A 118 1.57 18.78 -1.36
N PRO A 119 0.79 19.83 -1.05
CA PRO A 119 1.02 21.17 -1.64
C PRO A 119 2.29 21.89 -1.16
N GLY A 120 2.89 21.45 -0.05
CA GLY A 120 4.06 22.10 0.56
C GLY A 120 5.40 21.45 0.24
N HIS A 121 5.39 20.32 -0.48
CA HIS A 121 6.57 19.57 -0.93
C HIS A 121 6.75 19.63 -2.44
#